data_AF-A0A1I1LE40-F1
#
_entry.id   AF-A0A1I1LE40-F1
#
_cell.length_a   1.000
_cell.length_b   1.000
_cell.length_c   1.000
_cell.angle_alpha   90.00
_cell.angle_beta   90.00
_cell.angle_gamma   90.00
#
_symmetry.space_group_name_H-M   'P 1'
#
loop_
_entity.id
_entity.type
_entity.pdbx_description
1 polymer ?
#
loop_
_entity_poly.entity_id
_entity_poly.type
_entity_poly.pdbx_seq_one_letter_code
_entity_poly.pdbx_strand_id
1 'polypeptide(L)'
;MAIPQTEPEAGNHPSSANGNRGGGGGGGGGGGGGAPYLAYDDKSKSRATLPSTLVTGLRPGDVSPGSSDAITGSQLADTEADVAGNAQDIAALSQTVDDLASGKTGLKYVQVNASGTAASAPGSNAIAIGADTVATGVGSVVLGQGATVSESGPGVAIGLNARADVAARDPVDAGSVALGCDTYAYGSRSVAIGEKAQAAYAWSVAIGGNAVASGADSFQVGGTTAVGMAAVASGHKSVALGQRSEASGATAIAVGPMAQATNTGAVAVGTDAVASTEFAVALGHGSRAAAAHGVALGTASYCDRDLTVSVGTDTLQRQIINVAPGTAPTDAATVGQLSAPIAQMREALASREGRLHDLEARIVALERALRGA
;
A
#
# COMPACT_ATOMS: atom_id res chain seq x y z
N MET A 1 11.29 -34.66 -3.01
CA MET A 1 10.95 -35.92 -3.71
C MET A 1 12.11 -36.24 -4.64
N ALA A 2 12.51 -37.50 -4.68
CA ALA A 2 13.87 -37.99 -4.90
C ALA A 2 14.49 -37.78 -6.30
N ILE A 3 15.83 -37.65 -6.31
CA ILE A 3 16.74 -37.90 -7.43
C ILE A 3 16.78 -39.42 -7.69
N PRO A 4 17.11 -39.88 -8.92
CA PRO A 4 18.43 -40.50 -9.05
C PRO A 4 19.16 -40.13 -10.35
N GLN A 5 20.49 -40.16 -10.24
CA GLN A 5 21.47 -40.14 -11.32
C GLN A 5 21.47 -41.46 -12.09
N THR A 6 21.98 -41.47 -13.32
CA THR A 6 23.00 -42.42 -13.81
C THR A 6 23.46 -42.02 -15.22
N GLU A 7 24.76 -41.79 -15.39
CA GLU A 7 25.47 -42.00 -16.66
C GLU A 7 25.58 -43.52 -16.92
N PRO A 8 25.97 -43.93 -18.14
CA PRO A 8 27.28 -44.59 -18.19
C PRO A 8 28.15 -44.27 -19.42
N GLU A 9 29.46 -44.34 -19.18
CA GLU A 9 30.57 -44.46 -20.14
C GLU A 9 30.66 -45.84 -20.83
N ALA A 10 31.36 -45.82 -21.96
CA ALA A 10 32.30 -46.84 -22.50
C ALA A 10 31.79 -48.14 -23.17
N GLY A 11 32.47 -48.48 -24.28
CA GLY A 11 32.47 -49.79 -24.95
C GLY A 11 32.54 -49.65 -26.48
N ASN A 12 33.71 -49.41 -27.08
CA ASN A 12 34.70 -50.42 -27.51
C ASN A 12 34.17 -51.45 -28.54
N HIS A 13 34.82 -51.45 -29.72
CA HIS A 13 34.96 -52.44 -30.84
C HIS A 13 34.33 -53.86 -30.67
N PRO A 14 34.03 -54.68 -31.73
CA PRO A 14 34.81 -54.88 -32.97
C PRO A 14 34.04 -55.42 -34.22
N SER A 15 34.83 -55.93 -35.17
CA SER A 15 34.60 -56.57 -36.47
C SER A 15 33.64 -57.77 -36.57
N SER A 16 33.16 -58.01 -37.80
CA SER A 16 33.18 -59.30 -38.55
C SER A 16 32.43 -59.08 -39.89
N ALA A 17 32.93 -59.34 -41.10
CA ALA A 17 33.74 -60.42 -41.66
C ALA A 17 33.13 -61.83 -41.50
N ASN A 18 32.27 -62.21 -42.46
CA ASN A 18 32.17 -63.53 -43.12
C ASN A 18 30.95 -63.51 -44.07
N GLY A 19 30.89 -64.12 -45.25
CA GLY A 19 31.78 -65.08 -45.89
C GLY A 19 30.95 -65.99 -46.82
N ASN A 20 31.23 -65.91 -48.12
CA ASN A 20 31.33 -67.02 -49.08
C ASN A 20 30.07 -67.66 -49.76
N ARG A 21 30.25 -67.84 -51.09
CA ARG A 21 29.74 -68.84 -52.07
C ARG A 21 28.88 -68.21 -53.18
N GLY A 22 29.08 -68.46 -54.47
CA GLY A 22 29.94 -69.41 -55.19
C GLY A 22 29.97 -69.07 -56.69
N GLY A 23 30.90 -69.67 -57.40
CA GLY A 23 31.28 -69.32 -58.77
C GLY A 23 30.27 -69.65 -59.88
N GLY A 24 30.53 -69.06 -61.04
CA GLY A 24 29.96 -69.38 -62.34
C GLY A 24 30.73 -68.59 -63.39
N GLY A 25 31.57 -69.29 -64.15
CA GLY A 25 32.53 -68.69 -65.07
C GLY A 25 31.95 -68.21 -66.40
N GLY A 26 32.84 -67.64 -67.21
CA GLY A 26 32.66 -67.56 -68.67
C GLY A 26 32.88 -66.19 -69.28
N GLY A 27 33.97 -66.06 -70.06
CA GLY A 27 33.93 -65.26 -71.29
C GLY A 27 34.62 -63.90 -71.27
N GLY A 28 35.94 -63.91 -71.53
CA GLY A 28 36.59 -63.20 -72.64
C GLY A 28 36.32 -61.70 -72.89
N GLY A 29 37.41 -60.94 -72.99
CA GLY A 29 37.46 -59.70 -73.78
C GLY A 29 38.23 -58.58 -73.09
N GLY A 30 39.51 -58.42 -73.44
CA GLY A 30 40.37 -57.37 -72.90
C GLY A 30 40.11 -55.97 -73.46
N GLY A 31 40.62 -54.96 -72.77
CA GLY A 31 40.82 -53.63 -73.32
C GLY A 31 40.86 -52.49 -72.29
N GLY A 32 42.05 -51.97 -72.00
CA GLY A 32 42.23 -50.54 -71.70
C GLY A 32 42.37 -50.09 -70.24
N GLY A 33 43.39 -50.56 -69.52
CA GLY A 33 43.92 -49.85 -68.35
C GLY A 33 44.69 -48.59 -68.76
N GLY A 34 43.99 -47.51 -69.09
CA GLY A 34 44.57 -46.17 -69.14
C GLY A 34 44.49 -45.53 -67.76
N ALA A 35 45.60 -45.01 -67.23
CA ALA A 35 45.60 -44.26 -65.96
C ALA A 35 44.55 -43.12 -66.03
N PRO A 36 43.83 -42.81 -64.93
CA PRO A 36 42.87 -41.71 -64.93
C PRO A 36 43.58 -40.41 -65.31
N TYR A 37 43.18 -39.79 -66.43
CA TYR A 37 43.77 -38.55 -66.92
C TYR A 37 42.69 -37.45 -67.01
N LEU A 38 42.95 -36.32 -66.37
CA LEU A 38 42.17 -35.09 -66.53
C LEU A 38 42.81 -34.24 -67.63
N ALA A 39 42.06 -33.96 -68.70
CA ALA A 39 42.49 -33.05 -69.75
C ALA A 39 42.33 -31.59 -69.29
N TYR A 40 43.40 -30.80 -69.41
CA TYR A 40 43.39 -29.37 -69.10
C TYR A 40 43.26 -28.56 -70.38
N ASP A 41 42.70 -27.35 -70.26
CA ASP A 41 42.44 -26.46 -71.40
C ASP A 41 43.73 -26.01 -72.09
N ASP A 42 44.82 -25.89 -71.33
CA ASP A 42 46.14 -25.52 -71.83
C ASP A 42 47.28 -26.14 -70.98
N LYS A 43 48.53 -25.82 -71.33
CA LYS A 43 49.74 -26.34 -70.65
C LYS A 43 49.91 -25.85 -69.20
N SER A 44 49.21 -24.79 -68.77
CA SER A 44 49.31 -24.25 -67.41
C SER A 44 48.64 -25.11 -66.36
N LYS A 45 47.71 -26.00 -66.78
CA LYS A 45 46.91 -26.87 -65.91
C LYS A 45 46.10 -26.14 -64.83
N SER A 46 45.81 -24.86 -65.04
CA SER A 46 45.02 -24.04 -64.11
C SER A 46 43.51 -24.25 -64.26
N ARG A 47 43.05 -24.82 -65.39
CA ARG A 47 41.64 -25.03 -65.71
C ARG A 47 41.42 -26.27 -66.57
N ALA A 48 40.33 -26.98 -66.30
CA ALA A 48 39.79 -28.03 -67.13
C ALA A 48 38.31 -27.72 -67.40
N THR A 49 37.93 -27.56 -68.66
CA THR A 49 36.55 -27.29 -69.07
C THR A 49 35.79 -28.59 -69.28
N LEU A 50 34.71 -28.78 -68.53
CA LEU A 50 33.81 -29.92 -68.64
C LEU A 50 32.46 -29.43 -69.21
N PRO A 51 32.03 -29.85 -70.41
CA PRO A 51 30.82 -29.33 -71.06
C PRO A 51 29.54 -29.86 -70.37
N SER A 52 29.11 -29.20 -69.29
CA SER A 52 27.95 -29.59 -68.46
C SER A 52 28.01 -31.04 -67.93
N THR A 53 29.21 -31.49 -67.57
CA THR A 53 29.44 -32.85 -67.07
C THR A 53 29.23 -32.93 -65.55
N LEU A 54 28.48 -33.93 -65.08
CA LEU A 54 28.38 -34.27 -63.66
C LEU A 54 29.68 -34.95 -63.18
N VAL A 55 30.24 -34.47 -62.08
CA VAL A 55 31.43 -35.05 -61.43
C VAL A 55 31.01 -35.83 -60.20
N THR A 56 31.27 -37.14 -60.17
CA THR A 56 30.86 -38.05 -59.09
C THR A 56 32.06 -38.74 -58.44
N GLY A 57 31.88 -39.23 -57.20
CA GLY A 57 32.92 -39.99 -56.48
C GLY A 57 34.01 -39.13 -55.82
N LEU A 58 33.74 -37.83 -55.61
CA LEU A 58 34.60 -36.96 -54.83
C LEU A 58 34.61 -37.40 -53.36
N ARG A 59 35.79 -37.43 -52.74
CA ARG A 59 35.91 -37.50 -51.28
C ARG A 59 35.52 -36.14 -50.69
N PRO A 60 34.97 -36.06 -49.46
CA PRO A 60 34.85 -34.78 -48.74
C PRO A 60 36.15 -33.98 -48.80
N GLY A 61 36.04 -32.71 -49.18
CA GLY A 61 37.16 -31.78 -49.24
C GLY A 61 37.54 -31.26 -47.86
N ASP A 62 38.78 -30.83 -47.66
CA ASP A 62 39.17 -30.12 -46.45
C ASP A 62 38.49 -28.73 -46.40
N VAL A 63 37.80 -28.42 -45.30
CA VAL A 63 37.11 -27.13 -45.06
C VAL A 63 37.96 -26.13 -44.28
N SER A 64 39.24 -26.44 -44.06
CA SER A 64 40.17 -25.54 -43.39
C SER A 64 40.43 -24.25 -44.19
N PRO A 65 40.70 -23.11 -43.52
CA PRO A 65 41.04 -21.87 -44.21
C PRO A 65 42.25 -22.04 -45.15
N GLY A 66 42.07 -21.69 -46.43
CA GLY A 66 43.12 -21.80 -47.46
C GLY A 66 43.12 -23.11 -48.26
N SER A 67 42.24 -24.06 -47.94
CA SER A 67 42.00 -25.25 -48.76
C SER A 67 41.53 -24.86 -50.17
N SER A 68 41.97 -25.63 -51.16
CA SER A 68 41.50 -25.55 -52.55
C SER A 68 40.76 -26.82 -52.97
N ASP A 69 40.38 -27.66 -51.99
CA ASP A 69 39.63 -28.89 -52.25
C ASP A 69 38.20 -28.57 -52.71
N ALA A 70 37.65 -29.45 -53.56
CA ALA A 70 36.24 -29.37 -53.93
C ALA A 70 35.34 -29.87 -52.79
N ILE A 71 34.28 -29.12 -52.50
CA ILE A 71 33.27 -29.49 -51.49
C ILE A 71 32.26 -30.48 -52.09
N THR A 72 31.94 -31.54 -51.37
CA THR A 72 30.93 -32.52 -51.79
C THR A 72 29.51 -32.04 -51.46
N GLY A 73 28.51 -32.58 -52.16
CA GLY A 73 27.11 -32.31 -51.84
C GLY A 73 26.73 -32.66 -50.40
N SER A 74 27.39 -33.67 -49.78
CA SER A 74 27.16 -33.99 -48.37
C SER A 74 27.62 -32.88 -47.42
N GLN A 75 28.78 -32.27 -47.65
CA GLN A 75 29.30 -31.18 -46.81
C GLN A 75 28.46 -29.89 -46.92
N LEU A 76 27.97 -29.59 -48.13
CA LEU A 76 27.03 -28.48 -48.33
C LEU A 76 25.68 -28.77 -47.68
N ALA A 77 25.18 -30.01 -47.79
CA ALA A 77 23.93 -30.43 -47.14
C ALA A 77 24.02 -30.36 -45.62
N ASP A 78 25.17 -30.71 -45.02
CA ASP A 78 25.41 -30.53 -43.58
C ASP A 78 25.30 -29.05 -43.18
N THR A 79 25.93 -28.16 -43.96
CA THR A 79 25.84 -26.70 -43.74
C THR A 79 24.40 -26.19 -43.92
N GLU A 80 23.69 -26.68 -44.94
CA GLU A 80 22.30 -26.30 -45.20
C GLU A 80 21.36 -26.77 -44.08
N ALA A 81 21.61 -27.96 -43.51
CA ALA A 81 20.88 -28.48 -42.36
C ALA A 81 21.10 -27.60 -41.13
N ASP A 82 22.34 -27.18 -40.85
CA ASP A 82 22.65 -26.25 -39.76
C ASP A 82 21.96 -24.89 -39.96
N VAL A 83 22.01 -24.36 -41.19
CA VAL A 83 21.33 -23.10 -41.55
C VAL A 83 19.80 -23.23 -41.40
N ALA A 84 19.23 -24.38 -41.78
CA ALA A 84 17.80 -24.65 -41.60
C ALA A 84 17.42 -24.73 -40.11
N GLY A 85 18.26 -25.35 -39.28
CA GLY A 85 18.09 -25.36 -37.82
C GLY A 85 18.10 -23.95 -37.24
N ASN A 86 19.09 -23.13 -37.62
CA ASN A 86 19.16 -21.73 -37.21
C ASN A 86 17.91 -20.93 -37.62
N ALA A 87 17.38 -21.19 -38.82
CA ALA A 87 16.17 -20.53 -39.29
C ALA A 87 14.94 -20.87 -38.42
N GLN A 88 14.84 -22.12 -37.93
CA GLN A 88 13.78 -22.54 -37.01
C GLN A 88 13.93 -21.88 -35.63
N ASP A 89 15.14 -21.83 -35.08
CA ASP A 89 15.41 -21.22 -33.78
C ASP A 89 15.11 -19.71 -33.79
N ILE A 90 15.49 -19.01 -34.87
CA ILE A 90 15.19 -17.58 -35.05
C ILE A 90 13.68 -17.35 -35.11
N ALA A 91 12.93 -18.21 -35.82
CA ALA A 91 11.48 -18.11 -35.88
C ALA A 91 10.83 -18.31 -34.49
N ALA A 92 11.31 -19.27 -33.71
CA ALA A 92 10.83 -19.50 -32.34
C ALA A 92 11.15 -18.33 -31.40
N LEU A 93 12.34 -17.72 -31.52
CA LEU A 93 12.70 -16.53 -30.77
C LEU A 93 11.84 -15.32 -31.17
N SER A 94 11.58 -15.14 -32.47
CA SER A 94 10.69 -14.07 -32.97
C SER A 94 9.30 -14.19 -32.36
N GLN A 95 8.74 -15.41 -32.32
CA GLN A 95 7.46 -15.66 -31.68
C GLN A 95 7.48 -15.32 -30.17
N THR A 96 8.56 -15.65 -29.47
CA THR A 96 8.74 -15.30 -28.06
C THR A 96 8.75 -13.78 -27.84
N VAL A 97 9.40 -13.03 -28.74
CA VAL A 97 9.42 -11.55 -28.71
C VAL A 97 8.05 -10.97 -28.98
N ASP A 98 7.31 -11.50 -29.94
CA ASP A 98 5.94 -11.06 -30.26
C ASP A 98 4.97 -11.33 -29.11
N ASP A 99 5.10 -12.48 -28.44
CA ASP A 99 4.32 -12.80 -27.25
C ASP A 99 4.69 -11.87 -26.08
N LEU A 100 5.96 -11.47 -25.95
CA LEU A 100 6.40 -10.46 -24.99
C LEU A 100 5.82 -9.07 -25.25
N ALA A 101 5.86 -8.62 -26.50
CA ALA A 101 5.32 -7.33 -26.88
C ALA A 101 3.78 -7.28 -26.74
N SER A 102 3.10 -8.41 -26.96
CA SER A 102 1.63 -8.51 -26.90
C SER A 102 1.07 -8.97 -25.54
N GLY A 103 1.93 -9.26 -24.56
CA GLY A 103 1.52 -9.70 -23.21
C GLY A 103 1.08 -11.15 -23.12
N LYS A 104 1.27 -11.97 -24.16
CA LYS A 104 0.89 -13.40 -24.22
C LYS A 104 1.98 -14.33 -23.65
N THR A 105 2.73 -13.85 -22.68
CA THR A 105 4.08 -14.37 -22.38
C THR A 105 4.14 -15.65 -21.57
N GLY A 106 3.07 -16.00 -20.84
CA GLY A 106 3.09 -17.16 -19.94
C GLY A 106 4.16 -17.08 -18.84
N LEU A 107 4.72 -15.90 -18.53
CA LEU A 107 5.78 -15.74 -17.52
C LEU A 107 5.29 -16.17 -16.13
N LYS A 108 6.14 -16.83 -15.34
CA LYS A 108 5.74 -17.41 -14.04
C LYS A 108 5.31 -16.36 -13.00
N TYR A 109 5.97 -15.21 -12.94
CA TYR A 109 5.78 -14.23 -11.86
C TYR A 109 5.16 -12.90 -12.29
N VAL A 110 5.21 -12.56 -13.58
CA VAL A 110 4.61 -11.32 -14.13
C VAL A 110 3.65 -11.71 -15.24
N GLN A 111 2.36 -11.72 -14.93
CA GLN A 111 1.30 -12.02 -15.89
C GLN A 111 0.42 -10.79 -16.03
N VAL A 112 0.23 -10.31 -17.27
CA VAL A 112 -0.64 -9.17 -17.56
C VAL A 112 -1.68 -9.61 -18.58
N ASN A 113 -2.91 -9.82 -18.12
CA ASN A 113 -4.06 -10.05 -18.99
C ASN A 113 -4.86 -8.75 -19.08
N ALA A 114 -4.67 -8.01 -20.17
CA ALA A 114 -5.23 -6.68 -20.35
C ALA A 114 -5.80 -6.53 -21.77
N SER A 115 -6.95 -5.86 -21.89
CA SER A 115 -7.61 -5.54 -23.16
C SER A 115 -7.63 -4.04 -23.49
N GLY A 116 -7.08 -3.21 -22.60
CA GLY A 116 -6.99 -1.74 -22.76
C GLY A 116 -5.71 -1.29 -23.45
N THR A 117 -5.42 0.01 -23.37
CA THR A 117 -4.19 0.58 -23.94
C THR A 117 -2.95 0.09 -23.20
N ALA A 118 -1.80 0.12 -23.89
CA ALA A 118 -0.53 -0.30 -23.29
C ALA A 118 -0.16 0.59 -22.10
N ALA A 119 0.48 -0.02 -21.09
CA ALA A 119 1.04 0.70 -19.96
C ALA A 119 2.03 1.78 -20.40
N SER A 120 1.98 2.97 -19.79
CA SER A 120 2.88 4.09 -20.07
C SER A 120 3.66 4.46 -18.81
N ALA A 121 4.99 4.33 -18.86
CA ALA A 121 5.90 4.72 -17.78
C ALA A 121 6.89 5.83 -18.24
N PRO A 122 6.41 7.06 -18.51
CA PRO A 122 7.27 8.14 -19.00
C PRO A 122 8.20 8.73 -17.93
N GLY A 123 7.93 8.53 -16.64
CA GLY A 123 8.82 8.97 -15.56
C GLY A 123 10.14 8.19 -15.54
N SER A 124 11.25 8.88 -15.28
CA SER A 124 12.56 8.22 -15.09
C SER A 124 12.46 7.18 -13.97
N ASN A 125 12.92 5.95 -14.23
CA ASN A 125 12.82 4.81 -13.29
C ASN A 125 11.40 4.42 -12.86
N ALA A 126 10.36 4.79 -13.62
CA ALA A 126 8.98 4.45 -13.30
C ALA A 126 8.61 3.00 -13.67
N ILE A 127 7.64 2.43 -12.96
CA ILE A 127 7.05 1.11 -13.22
C ILE A 127 5.57 1.31 -13.53
N ALA A 128 5.09 0.78 -14.66
CA ALA A 128 3.68 0.75 -15.01
C ALA A 128 3.29 -0.67 -15.44
N ILE A 129 2.30 -1.27 -14.76
CA ILE A 129 1.83 -2.64 -15.02
C ILE A 129 0.30 -2.66 -15.03
N GLY A 130 -0.30 -2.96 -16.18
CA GLY A 130 -1.74 -3.03 -16.37
C GLY A 130 -2.20 -2.25 -17.60
N ALA A 131 -3.44 -2.47 -18.05
CA ALA A 131 -4.01 -1.66 -19.12
C ALA A 131 -4.24 -0.22 -18.65
N ASP A 132 -4.04 0.75 -19.53
CA ASP A 132 -4.34 2.17 -19.29
C ASP A 132 -3.60 2.78 -18.09
N THR A 133 -2.53 2.14 -17.60
CA THR A 133 -1.72 2.72 -16.52
C THR A 133 -0.82 3.83 -17.01
N VAL A 134 -0.69 4.90 -16.23
CA VAL A 134 0.18 6.05 -16.55
C VAL A 134 1.06 6.38 -15.33
N ALA A 135 2.38 6.35 -15.50
CA ALA A 135 3.36 6.60 -14.43
C ALA A 135 4.33 7.74 -14.82
N THR A 136 3.90 9.00 -14.66
CA THR A 136 4.71 10.18 -15.02
C THR A 136 5.76 10.56 -13.98
N GLY A 137 5.54 10.18 -12.73
CA GLY A 137 6.42 10.53 -11.61
C GLY A 137 7.78 9.83 -11.65
N VAL A 138 8.85 10.52 -11.25
CA VAL A 138 10.20 9.95 -11.15
C VAL A 138 10.23 8.85 -10.09
N GLY A 139 10.60 7.63 -10.47
CA GLY A 139 10.62 6.47 -9.57
C GLY A 139 9.23 6.01 -9.11
N SER A 140 8.18 6.38 -9.85
CA SER A 140 6.80 6.01 -9.50
C SER A 140 6.50 4.52 -9.74
N VAL A 141 5.52 4.01 -9.00
CA VAL A 141 5.03 2.62 -9.10
C VAL A 141 3.53 2.64 -9.35
N VAL A 142 3.12 2.10 -10.50
CA VAL A 142 1.72 2.07 -10.94
C VAL A 142 1.32 0.65 -11.31
N LEU A 143 0.31 0.10 -10.64
CA LEU A 143 -0.16 -1.26 -10.84
C LEU A 143 -1.69 -1.35 -10.80
N GLY A 144 -2.29 -1.94 -11.85
CA GLY A 144 -3.73 -2.16 -11.95
C GLY A 144 -4.38 -1.32 -13.05
N GLN A 145 -5.45 -1.82 -13.68
CA GLN A 145 -6.04 -1.15 -14.84
C GLN A 145 -6.49 0.29 -14.50
N GLY A 146 -6.14 1.25 -15.36
CA GLY A 146 -6.46 2.67 -15.18
C GLY A 146 -5.76 3.37 -14.01
N ALA A 147 -4.87 2.69 -13.27
CA ALA A 147 -4.11 3.31 -12.20
C ALA A 147 -3.20 4.41 -12.76
N THR A 148 -3.07 5.53 -12.05
CA THR A 148 -2.34 6.70 -12.55
C THR A 148 -1.53 7.36 -11.44
N VAL A 149 -0.27 7.65 -11.75
CA VAL A 149 0.55 8.64 -11.06
C VAL A 149 0.81 9.78 -12.05
N SER A 150 0.24 10.96 -11.80
CA SER A 150 0.35 12.16 -12.65
C SER A 150 1.27 13.24 -12.06
N GLU A 151 1.83 13.02 -10.86
CA GLU A 151 2.74 13.95 -10.21
C GLU A 151 4.14 13.95 -10.87
N SER A 152 4.92 15.01 -10.65
CA SER A 152 6.32 15.10 -11.12
C SER A 152 7.29 14.31 -10.23
N GLY A 153 6.95 14.15 -8.94
CA GLY A 153 7.76 13.45 -7.95
C GLY A 153 7.53 11.93 -7.94
N PRO A 154 8.09 11.21 -6.94
CA PRO A 154 7.77 9.79 -6.76
C PRO A 154 6.29 9.62 -6.43
N GLY A 155 5.68 8.49 -6.76
CA GLY A 155 4.27 8.27 -6.45
C GLY A 155 3.92 6.79 -6.54
N VAL A 156 2.93 6.36 -5.75
CA VAL A 156 2.48 4.97 -5.75
C VAL A 156 0.98 4.93 -5.99
N ALA A 157 0.55 4.30 -7.08
CA ALA A 157 -0.86 4.01 -7.37
C ALA A 157 -1.05 2.52 -7.61
N ILE A 158 -1.71 1.82 -6.68
CA ILE A 158 -1.91 0.37 -6.76
C ILE A 158 -3.39 0.04 -6.58
N GLY A 159 -4.03 -0.48 -7.62
CA GLY A 159 -5.45 -0.86 -7.65
C GLY A 159 -6.17 -0.36 -8.90
N LEU A 160 -7.34 -0.92 -9.20
CA LEU A 160 -8.18 -0.47 -10.30
C LEU A 160 -8.50 1.03 -10.13
N ASN A 161 -8.16 1.86 -11.12
CA ASN A 161 -8.35 3.31 -11.09
C ASN A 161 -7.72 4.03 -9.89
N ALA A 162 -6.73 3.46 -9.19
CA ALA A 162 -6.02 4.16 -8.13
C ALA A 162 -5.32 5.40 -8.68
N ARG A 163 -5.45 6.56 -8.03
CA ARG A 163 -4.87 7.83 -8.48
C ARG A 163 -4.04 8.50 -7.41
N ALA A 164 -2.77 8.68 -7.70
CA ALA A 164 -1.82 9.51 -6.96
C ALA A 164 -1.52 10.73 -7.83
N ASP A 165 -2.23 11.83 -7.58
CA ASP A 165 -2.21 13.00 -8.46
C ASP A 165 -2.09 14.27 -7.63
N VAL A 166 -0.98 14.98 -7.72
CA VAL A 166 -0.78 16.22 -6.98
C VAL A 166 -1.22 17.39 -7.84
N ALA A 167 -2.12 18.21 -7.31
CA ALA A 167 -2.52 19.47 -7.94
C ALA A 167 -1.34 20.46 -8.04
N ALA A 168 -0.48 20.30 -9.06
CA ALA A 168 0.45 21.23 -9.74
C ALA A 168 1.20 22.33 -8.94
N ARG A 169 1.21 22.33 -7.61
CA ARG A 169 1.69 23.46 -6.79
C ARG A 169 2.82 23.13 -5.82
N ASP A 170 3.20 21.87 -5.67
CA ASP A 170 4.23 21.47 -4.71
C ASP A 170 5.57 21.12 -5.38
N PRO A 171 6.70 21.29 -4.66
CA PRO A 171 8.04 21.07 -5.21
C PRO A 171 8.19 19.65 -5.75
N VAL A 172 8.98 19.55 -6.83
CA VAL A 172 9.24 18.39 -7.72
C VAL A 172 9.65 17.05 -7.07
N ASP A 173 9.75 16.96 -5.74
CA ASP A 173 10.19 15.76 -5.00
C ASP A 173 9.13 15.22 -4.01
N ALA A 174 7.93 15.82 -3.97
CA ALA A 174 6.86 15.28 -3.15
C ALA A 174 6.16 14.12 -3.85
N GLY A 175 5.81 13.09 -3.06
CA GLY A 175 5.10 11.94 -3.57
C GLY A 175 3.86 11.57 -2.79
N SER A 176 2.91 10.92 -3.44
CA SER A 176 1.65 10.50 -2.85
C SER A 176 1.45 8.97 -2.96
N VAL A 177 0.59 8.42 -2.10
CA VAL A 177 0.30 6.98 -2.06
C VAL A 177 -1.20 6.76 -2.18
N ALA A 178 -1.65 6.11 -3.23
CA ALA A 178 -3.01 5.65 -3.45
C ALA A 178 -3.03 4.11 -3.58
N LEU A 179 -3.65 3.43 -2.62
CA LEU A 179 -3.75 1.96 -2.62
C LEU A 179 -5.20 1.51 -2.44
N GLY A 180 -5.78 0.86 -3.46
CA GLY A 180 -7.16 0.37 -3.47
C GLY A 180 -7.91 0.67 -4.76
N CYS A 181 -9.11 0.12 -4.89
CA CYS A 181 -10.00 0.39 -6.03
C CYS A 181 -10.60 1.80 -5.92
N ASP A 182 -10.51 2.59 -6.99
CA ASP A 182 -11.01 3.96 -7.05
C ASP A 182 -10.49 4.82 -5.87
N THR A 183 -9.24 4.62 -5.44
CA THR A 183 -8.61 5.37 -4.35
C THR A 183 -7.95 6.64 -4.88
N TYR A 184 -8.04 7.76 -4.15
CA TYR A 184 -7.53 9.06 -4.59
C TYR A 184 -6.65 9.74 -3.54
N ALA A 185 -5.37 9.91 -3.85
CA ALA A 185 -4.42 10.73 -3.11
C ALA A 185 -4.15 12.01 -3.93
N TYR A 186 -4.90 13.08 -3.65
CA TYR A 186 -4.83 14.34 -4.42
C TYR A 186 -3.79 15.34 -3.89
N GLY A 187 -3.36 15.14 -2.64
CA GLY A 187 -2.41 16.01 -1.98
C GLY A 187 -0.97 15.57 -2.17
N SER A 188 -0.06 16.53 -2.23
CA SER A 188 1.37 16.27 -2.04
C SER A 188 1.63 15.60 -0.69
N ARG A 189 2.42 14.51 -0.65
CA ARG A 189 2.67 13.75 0.59
C ARG A 189 1.42 13.20 1.24
N SER A 190 0.33 13.04 0.48
CA SER A 190 -0.89 12.44 0.97
C SER A 190 -0.86 10.91 0.87
N VAL A 191 -1.64 10.26 1.72
CA VAL A 191 -1.77 8.81 1.78
C VAL A 191 -3.25 8.46 1.78
N ALA A 192 -3.72 7.79 0.73
CA ALA A 192 -5.05 7.23 0.62
C ALA A 192 -4.96 5.70 0.47
N ILE A 193 -5.56 4.95 1.40
CA ILE A 193 -5.52 3.49 1.43
C ILE A 193 -6.92 2.94 1.70
N GLY A 194 -7.46 2.15 0.78
CA GLY A 194 -8.79 1.53 0.86
C GLY A 194 -9.69 1.94 -0.31
N GLU A 195 -10.68 1.09 -0.64
CA GLU A 195 -11.65 1.36 -1.71
C GLU A 195 -12.26 2.74 -1.53
N LYS A 196 -12.18 3.62 -2.55
CA LYS A 196 -12.74 4.98 -2.49
C LYS A 196 -12.19 5.88 -1.37
N ALA A 197 -11.05 5.55 -0.76
CA ALA A 197 -10.39 6.45 0.19
C ALA A 197 -9.91 7.72 -0.54
N GLN A 198 -10.06 8.88 0.10
CA GLN A 198 -9.75 10.19 -0.47
C GLN A 198 -8.92 11.03 0.49
N ALA A 199 -7.66 11.28 0.14
CA ALA A 199 -6.80 12.23 0.82
C ALA A 199 -6.66 13.47 -0.07
N ALA A 200 -7.47 14.49 0.17
CA ALA A 200 -7.71 15.57 -0.79
C ALA A 200 -6.61 16.65 -0.80
N TYR A 201 -5.89 16.83 0.31
CA TYR A 201 -4.93 17.92 0.48
C TYR A 201 -3.57 17.41 0.93
N ALA A 202 -2.56 18.28 0.81
CA ALA A 202 -1.20 17.95 1.19
C ALA A 202 -1.13 17.42 2.63
N TRP A 203 -0.29 16.42 2.85
CA TRP A 203 -0.11 15.75 4.15
C TRP A 203 -1.34 15.03 4.72
N SER A 204 -2.44 14.94 3.96
CA SER A 204 -3.65 14.28 4.44
C SER A 204 -3.51 12.76 4.39
N VAL A 205 -4.10 12.08 5.37
CA VAL A 205 -4.07 10.63 5.50
C VAL A 205 -5.50 10.11 5.57
N ALA A 206 -5.93 9.34 4.57
CA ALA A 206 -7.22 8.67 4.52
C ALA A 206 -7.02 7.15 4.44
N ILE A 207 -7.28 6.42 5.53
CA ILE A 207 -7.08 4.96 5.59
C ILE A 207 -8.39 4.29 5.98
N GLY A 208 -8.95 3.49 5.08
CA GLY A 208 -10.23 2.80 5.23
C GLY A 208 -11.12 3.00 4.01
N GLY A 209 -11.99 2.03 3.72
CA GLY A 209 -12.93 2.17 2.61
C GLY A 209 -13.82 3.41 2.80
N ASN A 210 -13.94 4.25 1.78
CA ASN A 210 -14.66 5.53 1.81
C ASN A 210 -14.15 6.54 2.88
N ALA A 211 -12.94 6.37 3.43
CA ALA A 211 -12.37 7.38 4.33
C ALA A 211 -12.09 8.68 3.58
N VAL A 212 -12.37 9.84 4.18
CA VAL A 212 -12.20 11.16 3.55
C VAL A 212 -11.43 12.09 4.47
N ALA A 213 -10.21 12.45 4.07
CA ALA A 213 -9.39 13.48 4.70
C ALA A 213 -9.35 14.70 3.77
N SER A 214 -10.17 15.71 4.09
CA SER A 214 -10.50 16.84 3.20
C SER A 214 -10.48 18.21 3.87
N GLY A 215 -9.94 18.33 5.08
CA GLY A 215 -9.75 19.66 5.67
C GLY A 215 -8.61 20.40 5.01
N ALA A 216 -8.94 21.49 4.32
CA ALA A 216 -7.96 22.38 3.69
C ALA A 216 -7.42 23.43 4.67
N ASP A 217 -6.17 23.84 4.50
CA ASP A 217 -5.69 25.17 4.91
C ASP A 217 -5.24 25.97 3.68
N SER A 218 -5.28 27.29 3.80
CA SER A 218 -4.59 28.23 2.91
C SER A 218 -3.06 28.11 3.00
N PHE A 219 -2.55 27.66 4.15
CA PHE A 219 -1.13 27.46 4.44
C PHE A 219 -0.85 25.95 4.53
N GLN A 220 -0.18 25.35 3.55
CA GLN A 220 0.00 23.89 3.35
C GLN A 220 0.81 23.15 4.45
N VAL A 221 0.72 23.57 5.71
CA VAL A 221 1.36 22.98 6.88
C VAL A 221 0.28 22.42 7.82
N GLY A 222 0.11 21.10 7.78
CA GLY A 222 -0.80 20.35 8.66
C GLY A 222 -1.96 19.72 7.89
N GLY A 223 -1.80 18.45 7.52
CA GLY A 223 -2.84 17.67 6.87
C GLY A 223 -3.94 17.24 7.85
N THR A 224 -4.97 16.59 7.30
CA THR A 224 -6.04 15.94 8.07
C THR A 224 -5.85 14.44 8.11
N THR A 225 -6.35 13.79 9.16
CA THR A 225 -6.22 12.33 9.31
C THR A 225 -7.59 11.71 9.48
N ALA A 226 -8.04 10.91 8.53
CA ALA A 226 -9.23 10.08 8.59
C ALA A 226 -8.84 8.60 8.54
N VAL A 227 -9.01 7.86 9.64
CA VAL A 227 -8.67 6.43 9.72
C VAL A 227 -9.90 5.64 10.20
N GLY A 228 -10.44 4.80 9.33
CA GLY A 228 -11.63 3.98 9.56
C GLY A 228 -12.54 3.96 8.34
N MET A 229 -13.35 2.91 8.20
CA MET A 229 -14.34 2.87 7.11
C MET A 229 -15.31 4.04 7.24
N ALA A 230 -15.42 4.85 6.17
CA ALA A 230 -16.20 6.07 6.13
C ALA A 230 -15.86 7.12 7.21
N ALA A 231 -14.63 7.11 7.75
CA ALA A 231 -14.16 8.19 8.62
C ALA A 231 -14.04 9.50 7.83
N VAL A 232 -14.42 10.63 8.41
CA VAL A 232 -14.41 11.95 7.76
C VAL A 232 -13.66 12.96 8.61
N ALA A 233 -12.53 13.44 8.12
CA ALA A 233 -11.77 14.55 8.69
C ALA A 233 -11.83 15.73 7.70
N SER A 234 -12.87 16.55 7.79
CA SER A 234 -13.10 17.69 6.89
C SER A 234 -12.77 19.04 7.53
N GLY A 235 -12.52 19.07 8.84
CA GLY A 235 -12.02 20.26 9.50
C GLY A 235 -10.53 20.46 9.25
N HIS A 236 -10.07 21.69 9.10
CA HIS A 236 -8.65 22.00 8.96
C HIS A 236 -7.83 21.40 10.13
N LYS A 237 -6.74 20.64 9.89
CA LYS A 237 -5.94 19.94 10.94
C LYS A 237 -6.75 19.01 11.85
N SER A 238 -7.89 18.54 11.38
CA SER A 238 -8.74 17.61 12.13
C SER A 238 -8.22 16.16 12.08
N VAL A 239 -8.64 15.39 13.08
CA VAL A 239 -8.34 13.97 13.21
C VAL A 239 -9.63 13.20 13.48
N ALA A 240 -10.00 12.30 12.58
CA ALA A 240 -11.11 11.36 12.72
C ALA A 240 -10.56 9.92 12.72
N LEU A 241 -10.66 9.21 13.84
CA LEU A 241 -10.21 7.83 14.00
C LEU A 241 -11.39 6.97 14.45
N GLY A 242 -11.84 6.05 13.62
CA GLY A 242 -12.96 5.15 13.89
C GLY A 242 -13.86 4.98 12.68
N GLN A 243 -14.63 3.90 12.66
CA GLN A 243 -15.63 3.70 11.63
C GLN A 243 -16.69 4.80 11.74
N ARG A 244 -16.92 5.56 10.65
CA ARG A 244 -17.82 6.73 10.61
C ARG A 244 -17.54 7.79 11.69
N SER A 245 -16.30 7.90 12.19
CA SER A 245 -15.94 9.07 13.00
C SER A 245 -15.95 10.33 12.13
N GLU A 246 -16.35 11.46 12.71
CA GLU A 246 -16.45 12.73 12.01
C GLU A 246 -15.76 13.83 12.81
N ALA A 247 -14.71 14.41 12.24
CA ALA A 247 -14.07 15.62 12.74
C ALA A 247 -14.21 16.74 11.68
N SER A 248 -15.32 17.47 11.74
CA SER A 248 -15.66 18.53 10.78
C SER A 248 -15.30 19.94 11.24
N GLY A 249 -15.00 20.12 12.53
CA GLY A 249 -14.48 21.39 13.05
C GLY A 249 -12.99 21.60 12.82
N ALA A 250 -12.54 22.85 12.68
CA ALA A 250 -11.11 23.16 12.62
C ALA A 250 -10.41 22.67 13.90
N THR A 251 -9.26 22.02 13.76
CA THR A 251 -8.48 21.35 14.81
C THR A 251 -9.29 20.36 15.67
N ALA A 252 -10.42 19.86 15.17
CA ALA A 252 -11.27 18.94 15.90
C ALA A 252 -10.69 17.52 15.93
N ILE A 253 -11.00 16.79 17.01
CA ILE A 253 -10.52 15.43 17.24
C ILE A 253 -11.72 14.53 17.54
N ALA A 254 -12.01 13.56 16.68
CA ALA A 254 -13.01 12.53 16.87
C ALA A 254 -12.36 11.14 16.90
N VAL A 255 -12.38 10.46 18.05
CA VAL A 255 -11.74 9.16 18.25
C VAL A 255 -12.73 8.16 18.81
N GLY A 256 -13.10 7.16 18.01
CA GLY A 256 -14.10 6.13 18.33
C GLY A 256 -15.08 5.96 17.16
N PRO A 257 -15.67 4.76 16.98
CA PRO A 257 -16.72 4.58 15.98
C PRO A 257 -17.87 5.57 16.23
N MET A 258 -18.33 6.24 15.18
CA MET A 258 -19.41 7.24 15.24
C MET A 258 -19.13 8.45 16.17
N ALA A 259 -17.88 8.66 16.63
CA ALA A 259 -17.52 9.87 17.39
C ALA A 259 -17.65 11.11 16.50
N GLN A 260 -18.20 12.21 17.03
CA GLN A 260 -18.48 13.44 16.29
C GLN A 260 -17.91 14.67 17.00
N ALA A 261 -16.95 15.33 16.37
CA ALA A 261 -16.39 16.60 16.80
C ALA A 261 -16.60 17.64 15.69
N THR A 262 -17.70 18.38 15.77
CA THR A 262 -18.24 19.13 14.61
C THR A 262 -17.98 20.63 14.64
N ASN A 263 -17.22 21.12 15.62
CA ASN A 263 -16.92 22.54 15.79
C ASN A 263 -15.45 22.79 16.12
N THR A 264 -15.00 24.04 16.02
CA THR A 264 -13.59 24.41 16.21
C THR A 264 -13.07 23.97 17.57
N GLY A 265 -11.94 23.26 17.58
CA GLY A 265 -11.30 22.76 18.79
C GLY A 265 -12.10 21.70 19.56
N ALA A 266 -13.21 21.19 18.99
CA ALA A 266 -14.02 20.17 19.65
C ALA A 266 -13.27 18.84 19.75
N VAL A 267 -13.46 18.13 20.86
CA VAL A 267 -12.84 16.83 21.11
C VAL A 267 -13.91 15.82 21.53
N ALA A 268 -14.12 14.77 20.74
CA ALA A 268 -15.01 13.66 21.03
C ALA A 268 -14.22 12.35 21.07
N VAL A 269 -14.14 11.71 22.24
CA VAL A 269 -13.39 10.47 22.44
C VAL A 269 -14.29 9.41 23.07
N GLY A 270 -14.58 8.36 22.34
CA GLY A 270 -15.49 7.27 22.70
C GLY A 270 -16.47 6.95 21.58
N THR A 271 -16.98 5.72 21.56
CA THR A 271 -18.06 5.35 20.63
C THR A 271 -19.27 6.25 20.85
N ASP A 272 -19.83 6.81 19.78
CA ASP A 272 -20.96 7.75 19.82
C ASP A 272 -20.74 9.00 20.70
N ALA A 273 -19.50 9.36 21.02
CA ALA A 273 -19.21 10.62 21.74
C ALA A 273 -19.49 11.82 20.82
N VAL A 274 -20.13 12.87 21.34
CA VAL A 274 -20.52 14.06 20.55
C VAL A 274 -20.06 15.35 21.23
N ALA A 275 -19.17 16.09 20.58
CA ALA A 275 -18.79 17.44 20.94
C ALA A 275 -19.25 18.40 19.82
N SER A 276 -20.39 19.07 20.04
CA SER A 276 -21.12 19.80 18.98
C SER A 276 -20.87 21.31 18.95
N THR A 277 -20.14 21.84 19.93
CA THR A 277 -19.93 23.27 20.16
C THR A 277 -18.45 23.61 20.25
N GLU A 278 -18.13 24.90 20.11
CA GLU A 278 -16.74 25.38 20.11
C GLU A 278 -16.02 24.98 21.41
N PHE A 279 -14.81 24.42 21.26
CA PHE A 279 -13.96 23.94 22.35
C PHE A 279 -14.63 22.95 23.32
N ALA A 280 -15.70 22.30 22.89
CA ALA A 280 -16.39 21.30 23.70
C ALA A 280 -15.60 19.98 23.76
N VAL A 281 -15.65 19.30 24.90
CA VAL A 281 -14.95 18.03 25.12
C VAL A 281 -15.93 16.97 25.60
N ALA A 282 -16.15 15.93 24.82
CA ALA A 282 -16.92 14.76 25.18
C ALA A 282 -15.98 13.55 25.33
N LEU A 283 -15.82 13.02 26.54
CA LEU A 283 -14.92 11.91 26.85
C LEU A 283 -15.71 10.75 27.48
N GLY A 284 -16.00 9.72 26.67
CA GLY A 284 -16.72 8.51 27.07
C GLY A 284 -17.76 8.07 26.05
N HIS A 285 -18.16 6.79 26.11
CA HIS A 285 -19.19 6.23 25.23
C HIS A 285 -20.51 7.00 25.36
N GLY A 286 -21.06 7.51 24.26
CA GLY A 286 -22.31 8.28 24.24
C GLY A 286 -22.28 9.56 25.09
N SER A 287 -21.10 10.04 25.48
CA SER A 287 -20.98 11.34 26.17
C SER A 287 -21.30 12.47 25.19
N ARG A 288 -21.93 13.53 25.67
CA ARG A 288 -22.34 14.66 24.82
C ARG A 288 -22.07 16.01 25.48
N ALA A 289 -21.17 16.77 24.88
CA ALA A 289 -20.89 18.16 25.23
C ALA A 289 -21.61 19.08 24.25
N ALA A 290 -22.76 19.61 24.68
CA ALA A 290 -23.67 20.42 23.87
C ALA A 290 -23.54 21.93 24.13
N ALA A 291 -22.65 22.34 25.04
CA ALA A 291 -22.42 23.72 25.45
C ALA A 291 -20.99 24.19 25.15
N ALA A 292 -20.79 25.48 24.90
CA ALA A 292 -19.50 26.03 24.50
C ALA A 292 -18.49 25.93 25.66
N HIS A 293 -17.25 25.54 25.35
CA HIS A 293 -16.22 25.24 26.35
C HIS A 293 -16.65 24.22 27.43
N GLY A 294 -17.71 23.46 27.17
CA GLY A 294 -18.25 22.46 28.09
C GLY A 294 -17.50 21.14 28.00
N VAL A 295 -17.33 20.46 29.13
CA VAL A 295 -16.74 19.11 29.21
C VAL A 295 -17.81 18.12 29.70
N ALA A 296 -18.12 17.11 28.91
CA ALA A 296 -18.89 15.94 29.34
C ALA A 296 -17.92 14.79 29.63
N LEU A 297 -17.72 14.47 30.90
CA LEU A 297 -16.73 13.50 31.37
C LEU A 297 -17.42 12.21 31.85
N GLY A 298 -17.17 11.11 31.14
CA GLY A 298 -17.69 9.77 31.43
C GLY A 298 -18.81 9.32 30.47
N THR A 299 -19.04 8.00 30.43
CA THR A 299 -20.08 7.37 29.63
C THR A 299 -21.45 7.99 29.87
N ALA A 300 -22.15 8.38 28.80
CA ALA A 300 -23.48 9.00 28.85
C ALA A 300 -23.57 10.32 29.64
N SER A 301 -22.46 10.98 29.96
CA SER A 301 -22.49 12.32 30.58
C SER A 301 -23.00 13.36 29.59
N TYR A 302 -23.75 14.35 30.08
CA TYR A 302 -24.32 15.43 29.27
C TYR A 302 -23.93 16.78 29.85
N CYS A 303 -23.28 17.62 29.05
CA CYS A 303 -22.92 18.99 29.42
C CYS A 303 -23.76 19.98 28.60
N ASP A 304 -24.62 20.73 29.29
CA ASP A 304 -25.62 21.65 28.73
C ASP A 304 -25.42 23.11 29.18
N ARG A 305 -24.30 23.40 29.85
CA ARG A 305 -23.95 24.73 30.35
C ARG A 305 -22.55 25.12 29.93
N ASP A 306 -22.42 26.34 29.42
CA ASP A 306 -21.14 26.87 28.96
C ASP A 306 -20.13 26.94 30.12
N LEU A 307 -18.85 26.72 29.80
CA LEU A 307 -17.75 26.79 30.78
C LEU A 307 -17.92 25.87 32.00
N THR A 308 -18.49 24.68 31.81
CA THR A 308 -18.67 23.70 32.90
C THR A 308 -18.08 22.33 32.58
N VAL A 309 -17.80 21.57 33.64
CA VAL A 309 -17.51 20.14 33.56
C VAL A 309 -18.69 19.36 34.15
N SER A 310 -19.43 18.67 33.29
CA SER A 310 -20.45 17.70 33.71
C SER A 310 -19.82 16.32 33.83
N VAL A 311 -19.97 15.70 35.01
CA VAL A 311 -19.54 14.32 35.28
C VAL A 311 -20.72 13.33 35.21
N GLY A 312 -21.85 13.71 34.61
CA GLY A 312 -23.07 12.91 34.65
C GLY A 312 -24.28 13.52 33.95
N THR A 313 -25.47 13.19 34.43
CA THR A 313 -26.76 13.79 34.07
C THR A 313 -27.58 14.06 35.34
N ASP A 314 -28.79 14.59 35.17
CA ASP A 314 -29.81 14.73 36.22
C ASP A 314 -30.31 13.41 36.81
N THR A 315 -30.16 12.30 36.09
CA THR A 315 -30.50 10.94 36.55
C THR A 315 -29.28 10.06 36.80
N LEU A 316 -28.08 10.49 36.40
CA LEU A 316 -26.83 9.75 36.53
C LEU A 316 -25.75 10.67 37.11
N GLN A 317 -25.80 10.93 38.42
CA GLN A 317 -24.72 11.64 39.09
C GLN A 317 -23.56 10.70 39.44
N ARG A 318 -22.36 11.25 39.45
CA ARG A 318 -21.15 10.55 39.91
C ARG A 318 -20.60 11.24 41.14
N GLN A 319 -20.08 10.44 42.07
CA GLN A 319 -19.25 10.96 43.15
C GLN A 319 -17.87 11.33 42.61
N ILE A 320 -17.34 12.47 43.03
CA ILE A 320 -15.97 12.87 42.78
C ILE A 320 -15.17 12.54 44.05
N ILE A 321 -14.34 11.51 43.97
CA ILE A 321 -13.57 10.98 45.11
C ILE A 321 -12.08 11.29 44.97
N ASN A 322 -11.31 11.08 46.04
CA ASN A 322 -9.87 11.36 46.10
C ASN A 322 -9.51 12.84 45.85
N VAL A 323 -10.40 13.74 46.29
CA VAL A 323 -10.19 15.19 46.24
C VAL A 323 -9.50 15.64 47.51
N ALA A 324 -8.31 16.23 47.39
CA ALA A 324 -7.62 16.84 48.52
C ALA A 324 -8.37 18.10 49.01
N PRO A 325 -8.24 18.48 50.30
CA PRO A 325 -8.84 19.71 50.81
C PRO A 325 -8.46 20.94 49.98
N GLY A 326 -9.46 21.73 49.56
CA GLY A 326 -9.25 22.98 48.83
C GLY A 326 -8.58 24.05 49.68
N THR A 327 -7.71 24.86 49.09
CA THR A 327 -6.95 25.90 49.79
C THR A 327 -7.21 27.30 49.23
N ALA A 328 -7.61 27.40 47.96
CA ALA A 328 -7.98 28.64 47.31
C ALA A 328 -9.51 28.81 47.22
N PRO A 329 -10.03 30.04 47.03
CA PRO A 329 -11.48 30.29 46.92
C PRO A 329 -12.18 29.57 45.77
N THR A 330 -11.45 29.09 44.78
CA THR A 330 -11.97 28.39 43.58
C THR A 330 -11.73 26.87 43.62
N ASP A 331 -11.19 26.34 44.71
CA ASP A 331 -11.00 24.90 44.86
C ASP A 331 -12.31 24.21 45.27
N ALA A 332 -12.44 22.93 44.92
CA ALA A 332 -13.53 22.12 45.42
C ALA A 332 -13.41 21.92 46.94
N ALA A 333 -14.47 22.23 47.68
CA ALA A 333 -14.54 21.93 49.10
C ALA A 333 -14.80 20.43 49.31
N THR A 334 -13.98 19.78 50.13
CA THR A 334 -14.20 18.37 50.49
C THR A 334 -15.27 18.23 51.56
N VAL A 335 -15.88 17.05 51.67
CA VAL A 335 -16.85 16.75 52.75
C VAL A 335 -16.22 16.96 54.13
N GLY A 336 -14.94 16.64 54.29
CA GLY A 336 -14.19 16.90 55.53
C GLY A 336 -14.15 18.39 55.88
N GLN A 337 -13.82 19.26 54.93
CA GLN A 337 -13.79 20.72 55.14
C GLN A 337 -15.17 21.32 55.41
N LEU A 338 -16.24 20.77 54.83
CA LEU A 338 -17.60 21.22 55.11
C LEU A 338 -18.08 20.77 56.49
N SER A 339 -17.74 19.54 56.89
CA SER A 339 -18.18 18.95 58.16
C SER A 339 -17.57 19.61 59.40
N ALA A 340 -16.32 20.10 59.32
CA ALA A 340 -15.61 20.66 60.47
C ALA A 340 -16.24 21.96 61.03
N PRO A 341 -16.53 23.01 60.23
CA PRO A 341 -17.22 24.21 60.72
C PRO A 341 -18.65 23.94 61.20
N ILE A 342 -19.36 22.98 60.58
CA ILE A 342 -20.71 22.59 61.00
C ILE A 342 -20.69 21.95 62.39
N ALA A 343 -19.70 21.08 62.66
CA ALA A 343 -19.52 20.50 63.99
C ALA A 343 -19.23 21.58 65.05
N GLN A 344 -18.31 22.51 64.76
CA GLN A 344 -18.00 23.64 65.65
C GLN A 344 -19.22 24.54 65.92
N MET A 345 -20.05 24.82 64.91
CA MET A 345 -21.26 25.60 65.07
C MET A 345 -22.30 24.89 65.95
N ARG A 346 -22.46 23.57 65.78
CA ARG A 346 -23.37 22.77 66.62
C ARG A 346 -22.93 22.78 68.09
N GLU A 347 -21.64 22.66 68.36
CA GLU A 347 -21.08 22.75 69.71
C GLU A 347 -21.30 24.15 70.32
N ALA A 348 -21.08 25.21 69.55
CA ALA A 348 -21.30 26.59 70.00
C ALA A 348 -22.79 26.86 70.31
N LEU A 349 -23.71 26.33 69.51
CA LEU A 349 -25.16 26.42 69.75
C LEU A 349 -25.57 25.65 71.01
N ALA A 350 -25.10 24.41 71.17
CA ALA A 350 -25.37 23.62 72.37
C ALA A 350 -24.88 24.32 73.64
N SER A 351 -23.68 24.94 73.58
CA SER A 351 -23.15 25.75 74.68
C SER A 351 -24.04 26.97 74.98
N ARG A 352 -24.54 27.65 73.95
CA ARG A 352 -25.43 28.80 74.11
C ARG A 352 -26.79 28.40 74.69
N GLU A 353 -27.36 27.29 74.26
CA GLU A 353 -28.60 26.74 74.82
C GLU A 353 -28.43 26.37 76.30
N GLY A 354 -27.31 25.74 76.68
CA GLY A 354 -27.00 25.49 78.08
C GLY A 354 -26.95 26.77 78.91
N ARG A 355 -26.32 27.83 78.40
CA ARG A 355 -26.27 29.15 79.06
C ARG A 355 -27.64 29.81 79.17
N LEU A 356 -28.52 29.61 78.19
CA LEU A 356 -29.89 30.12 78.25
C LEU A 356 -30.70 29.40 79.33
N HIS A 357 -30.63 28.07 79.40
CA HIS A 357 -31.29 27.32 80.47
C HIS A 357 -30.77 27.72 81.86
N ASP A 358 -29.47 27.99 82.01
CA ASP A 358 -28.92 28.51 83.27
C ASP A 358 -29.46 29.91 83.59
N LEU A 359 -29.50 30.82 82.61
CA LEU A 359 -30.08 32.15 82.78
C LEU A 359 -31.57 32.08 83.16
N GLU A 360 -32.35 31.23 82.51
CA GLU A 360 -33.76 30.98 82.84
C GLU A 360 -33.89 30.47 84.27
N ALA A 361 -33.08 29.50 84.68
CA ALA A 361 -33.07 29.00 86.05
C ALA A 361 -32.75 30.10 87.07
N ARG A 362 -31.78 30.97 86.77
CA ARG A 362 -31.41 32.11 87.63
C ARG A 362 -32.50 33.17 87.71
N ILE A 363 -33.18 33.48 86.60
CA ILE A 363 -34.32 34.41 86.58
C ILE A 363 -35.45 33.88 87.45
N VAL A 364 -35.81 32.60 87.32
CA VAL A 364 -36.84 31.97 88.16
C VAL A 364 -36.46 32.01 89.64
N ALA A 365 -35.19 31.78 89.98
CA ALA A 365 -34.71 31.88 91.36
C ALA A 365 -34.82 33.32 91.92
N LEU A 366 -34.47 34.32 91.12
CA LEU A 366 -34.62 35.74 91.45
C LEU A 366 -36.09 36.13 91.65
N GLU A 367 -36.98 35.70 90.75
CA GLU A 367 -38.42 35.96 90.88
C GLU A 367 -39.02 35.36 92.15
N ARG A 368 -38.58 34.16 92.56
CA ARG A 368 -38.99 33.56 93.83
C ARG A 368 -38.50 34.36 95.03
N ALA A 369 -37.24 34.83 95.00
CA ALA A 369 -36.69 35.67 96.07
C ALA A 369 -37.45 36.99 96.22
N LEU A 370 -37.87 37.60 95.11
CA LEU A 370 -38.61 38.87 95.09
C LEU A 370 -40.07 38.77 95.58
N ARG A 371 -40.74 37.62 95.42
CA ARG A 371 -42.12 37.42 95.90
C ARG A 371 -42.20 37.00 97.38
N GLY A 372 -41.07 36.58 97.96
CA GLY A 372 -40.99 36.14 99.37
C GLY A 372 -40.49 37.21 100.34
N ALA A 373 -40.14 38.40 99.85
CA ALA A 373 -39.75 39.59 100.61
C ALA A 373 -40.87 40.64 100.52
#